data_AF-A0A1D6NZJ9-F1
#
_entry.id   AF-A0A1D6NZJ9-F1
#
_cell.length_a   1.000
_cell.length_b   1.000
_cell.length_c   1.000
_cell.angle_alpha   90.00
_cell.angle_beta   90.00
_cell.angle_gamma   90.00
#
_symmetry.space_group_name_H-M   'P 1'
#
loop_
_entity.id
_entity.type
_entity.pdbx_description
1 polymer ?
#
loop_
_entity_poly.entity_id
_entity_poly.type
_entity_poly.pdbx_seq_one_letter_code
_entity_poly.pdbx_strand_id
1 'polypeptide(L)'
;MNYSFACLTFTFPFIQAEVEVQRLDQLKYSKMKEIAFKKQNELEDIYAGAHIVIDTAAAHEKILALIEAGNIEPSELIADMDAQIAKAKEEALSRKDILDKVERWMSACEEESWLEDYNRDDNRYNSSRGAHLNLKRAEKARILVNKIPGTC
;
A
#
# COMPACT_ATOMS: atom_id res chain seq x y z
N MET A 1 -12.86 -52.38 -40.97
CA MET A 1 -13.35 -51.02 -40.66
C MET A 1 -13.52 -50.75 -39.16
N ASN A 2 -13.62 -51.75 -38.28
CA ASN A 2 -13.91 -51.56 -36.84
C ASN A 2 -12.76 -50.99 -35.99
N TYR A 3 -11.49 -51.23 -36.36
CA TYR A 3 -10.33 -50.74 -35.60
C TYR A 3 -10.14 -49.21 -35.69
N SER A 4 -10.53 -48.58 -36.81
CA SER A 4 -10.43 -47.12 -36.98
C SER A 4 -11.52 -46.38 -36.19
N PHE A 5 -12.74 -46.95 -36.14
CA PHE A 5 -13.86 -46.37 -35.39
C PHE A 5 -13.68 -46.48 -33.87
N ALA A 6 -13.08 -47.57 -33.38
CA ALA A 6 -12.70 -47.73 -31.97
C ALA A 6 -11.55 -46.80 -31.54
N CYS A 7 -10.57 -46.57 -32.42
CA CYS A 7 -9.46 -45.65 -32.18
C CYS A 7 -9.94 -44.19 -32.07
N LEU A 8 -10.90 -43.78 -32.92
CA LEU A 8 -11.47 -42.43 -32.91
C LEU A 8 -12.40 -42.18 -31.70
N THR A 9 -13.08 -43.21 -31.17
CA THR A 9 -14.05 -43.05 -30.08
C THR A 9 -13.42 -43.05 -28.68
N PHE A 10 -12.31 -43.76 -28.47
CA PHE A 10 -11.63 -43.80 -27.16
C PHE A 10 -10.43 -42.86 -27.03
N THR A 11 -9.69 -42.59 -28.12
CA THR A 11 -8.45 -41.79 -28.06
C THR A 11 -8.72 -40.29 -28.17
N PHE A 12 -9.74 -39.90 -28.94
CA PHE A 12 -10.09 -38.49 -29.15
C PHE A 12 -10.50 -37.75 -27.85
N PRO A 13 -11.32 -38.32 -26.95
CA PRO A 13 -11.65 -37.67 -25.68
C PRO A 13 -10.45 -37.49 -24.76
N PHE A 14 -9.49 -38.42 -24.78
CA PHE A 14 -8.27 -38.33 -23.98
C PHE A 14 -7.35 -37.20 -24.46
N ILE A 15 -7.14 -37.10 -25.78
CA ILE A 15 -6.38 -36.00 -26.38
C ILE A 15 -7.05 -34.66 -26.08
N GLN A 16 -8.38 -34.59 -26.18
CA GLN A 16 -9.12 -33.38 -25.85
C GLN A 16 -8.98 -33.00 -24.36
N ALA A 17 -9.00 -33.98 -23.46
CA ALA A 17 -8.78 -33.74 -22.04
C ALA A 17 -7.37 -33.24 -21.75
N GLU A 18 -6.34 -33.82 -22.36
CA GLU A 18 -4.94 -33.40 -22.18
C GLU A 18 -4.70 -31.97 -22.67
N VAL A 19 -5.24 -31.61 -23.85
CA VAL A 19 -5.20 -30.24 -24.38
C VAL A 19 -5.92 -29.27 -23.45
N GLU A 20 -7.08 -29.64 -22.92
CA GLU A 20 -7.83 -28.79 -22.00
C GLU A 20 -7.12 -28.61 -20.66
N VAL A 21 -6.46 -29.65 -20.13
CA VAL A 21 -5.62 -29.54 -18.93
C VAL A 21 -4.47 -28.56 -19.15
N GLN A 22 -3.74 -28.68 -20.26
CA GLN A 22 -2.66 -27.75 -20.58
C GLN A 22 -3.16 -26.30 -20.73
N ARG A 23 -4.31 -26.10 -21.38
CA ARG A 23 -4.94 -24.78 -21.51
C ARG A 23 -5.34 -24.21 -20.15
N LEU A 24 -5.89 -25.04 -19.26
CA LEU A 24 -6.27 -24.64 -17.90
C LEU A 24 -5.06 -24.33 -17.03
N ASP A 25 -3.97 -25.08 -17.15
CA ASP A 25 -2.74 -24.80 -16.42
C ASP A 25 -2.12 -23.46 -16.84
N GLN A 26 -2.10 -23.15 -18.14
CA GLN A 26 -1.68 -21.84 -18.63
C GLN A 26 -2.58 -20.72 -18.11
N LEU A 27 -3.89 -20.94 -18.08
CA LEU A 27 -4.85 -19.97 -17.55
C LEU A 27 -4.67 -19.77 -16.04
N LYS A 28 -4.48 -20.86 -15.29
CA LYS A 28 -4.21 -20.85 -13.84
C LYS A 28 -2.94 -20.06 -13.54
N TYR A 29 -1.87 -20.30 -14.30
CA TYR A 29 -0.61 -19.57 -14.20
C TYR A 29 -0.79 -18.06 -14.45
N SER A 30 -1.46 -17.71 -15.55
CA SER A 30 -1.75 -16.32 -15.91
C SER A 30 -2.56 -15.60 -14.82
N LYS A 31 -3.57 -16.28 -14.27
CA LYS A 31 -4.40 -15.73 -13.18
C LYS A 31 -3.67 -15.63 -11.86
N MET A 32 -2.85 -16.62 -11.50
CA MET A 32 -2.01 -16.56 -10.32
C MET A 32 -1.07 -15.35 -10.37
N LYS A 33 -0.41 -15.13 -11.51
CA LYS A 33 0.47 -13.98 -11.72
C LYS A 33 -0.27 -12.65 -11.56
N GLU A 34 -1.46 -12.53 -12.16
CA GLU A 34 -2.31 -11.34 -12.02
C GLU A 34 -2.68 -11.04 -10.56
N ILE A 35 -3.09 -12.07 -9.80
CA ILE A 35 -3.50 -11.91 -8.39
C ILE A 35 -2.29 -11.58 -7.51
N ALA A 36 -1.16 -12.23 -7.73
CA ALA A 36 0.06 -11.99 -6.96
C ALA A 36 0.50 -10.52 -7.11
N PHE A 37 0.53 -9.97 -8.33
CA PHE A 37 0.87 -8.56 -8.50
C PHE A 37 -0.14 -7.60 -7.86
N LYS A 38 -1.44 -7.91 -7.89
CA LYS A 38 -2.44 -7.08 -7.20
C LYS A 38 -2.22 -7.05 -5.69
N LYS A 39 -1.91 -8.19 -5.08
CA LYS A 39 -1.60 -8.28 -3.63
C LYS A 39 -0.29 -7.57 -3.30
N GLN A 40 0.70 -7.65 -4.18
CA GLN A 40 1.96 -6.95 -4.00
C GLN A 40 1.77 -5.43 -4.02
N ASN A 41 0.96 -4.91 -4.95
CA ASN A 41 0.62 -3.49 -4.97
C ASN A 41 -0.15 -3.06 -3.70
N GLU A 42 -1.10 -3.87 -3.20
CA GLU A 42 -1.78 -3.58 -1.94
C GLU A 42 -0.78 -3.49 -0.78
N LEU A 43 0.18 -4.41 -0.72
CA LEU A 43 1.24 -4.41 0.28
C LEU A 43 2.09 -3.13 0.20
N GLU A 44 2.43 -2.70 -1.02
CA GLU A 44 3.18 -1.47 -1.28
C GLU A 44 2.44 -0.22 -0.86
N ASP A 45 1.15 -0.12 -1.16
CA ASP A 45 0.30 1.01 -0.76
C ASP A 45 0.22 1.13 0.77
N ILE A 46 0.12 0.00 1.48
CA ILE A 46 0.10 -0.03 2.95
C ILE A 46 1.42 0.47 3.52
N TYR A 47 2.55 -0.03 3.01
CA TYR A 47 3.87 0.40 3.48
C TYR A 47 4.13 1.88 3.16
N ALA A 48 3.75 2.35 1.97
CA ALA A 48 3.84 3.77 1.60
C ALA A 48 3.03 4.66 2.57
N GLY A 49 1.79 4.29 2.88
CA GLY A 49 0.95 5.00 3.84
C GLY A 49 1.50 4.97 5.27
N ALA A 50 2.26 3.94 5.63
CA ALA A 50 2.97 3.83 6.91
C ALA A 50 4.35 4.51 6.92
N HIS A 51 4.72 5.21 5.85
CA HIS A 51 6.05 5.80 5.63
C HIS A 51 7.19 4.77 5.79
N ILE A 52 6.99 3.56 5.27
CA ILE A 52 7.98 2.49 5.22
C ILE A 52 8.47 2.36 3.78
N VAL A 53 9.79 2.45 3.59
CA VAL A 53 10.42 2.25 2.28
C VAL A 53 10.69 0.77 2.07
N ILE A 54 10.22 0.24 0.94
CA ILE A 54 10.51 -1.12 0.50
C ILE A 54 11.06 -1.11 -0.93
N ASP A 55 11.84 -2.14 -1.26
CA ASP A 55 12.34 -2.36 -2.61
C ASP A 55 11.27 -3.09 -3.44
N THR A 56 10.44 -2.29 -4.13
CA THR A 56 9.33 -2.78 -4.96
C THR A 56 9.83 -3.63 -6.13
N ALA A 57 10.96 -3.26 -6.73
CA ALA A 57 11.56 -3.98 -7.85
C ALA A 57 12.01 -5.39 -7.41
N ALA A 58 12.73 -5.48 -6.30
CA ALA A 58 13.16 -6.77 -5.75
C ALA A 58 11.97 -7.66 -5.34
N ALA A 59 10.90 -7.05 -4.79
CA ALA A 59 9.69 -7.79 -4.42
C ALA A 59 8.96 -8.36 -5.66
N HIS A 60 8.84 -7.57 -6.72
CA HIS A 60 8.26 -8.00 -7.99
C HIS A 60 9.09 -9.12 -8.65
N GLU A 61 10.42 -8.99 -8.66
CA GLU A 61 11.32 -10.01 -9.20
C GLU A 61 11.20 -11.32 -8.41
N LYS A 62 11.13 -11.25 -7.07
CA LYS A 62 10.94 -12.42 -6.23
C LYS A 62 9.63 -13.15 -6.54
N ILE A 63 8.52 -12.44 -6.72
CA ILE A 63 7.23 -13.05 -7.09
C ILE A 63 7.33 -13.73 -8.45
N LEU A 64 7.94 -13.07 -9.44
CA LEU A 64 8.15 -13.66 -10.76
C LEU A 64 8.97 -14.96 -10.68
N ALA A 65 10.09 -14.92 -9.96
CA ALA A 65 10.97 -16.08 -9.80
C ALA A 65 10.25 -17.26 -9.13
N LEU A 66 9.45 -17.02 -8.10
CA LEU A 66 8.67 -18.05 -7.41
C LEU A 66 7.62 -18.68 -8.33
N ILE A 67 6.96 -17.87 -9.15
CA ILE A 67 5.94 -18.31 -10.09
C ILE A 67 6.58 -19.10 -11.25
N GLU A 68 7.69 -18.63 -11.81
CA GLU A 68 8.40 -19.28 -12.93
C GLU A 68 9.08 -20.59 -12.52
N ALA A 69 9.50 -20.71 -11.26
CA ALA A 69 10.04 -21.96 -10.73
C ALA A 69 9.01 -23.10 -10.72
N GLY A 70 7.71 -22.80 -10.78
CA GLY A 70 6.63 -23.80 -10.86
C GLY A 70 6.51 -24.75 -9.66
N ASN A 71 7.28 -24.50 -8.59
CA ASN A 71 7.38 -25.37 -7.42
C ASN A 71 6.40 -25.04 -6.29
N ILE A 72 5.66 -23.93 -6.40
CA ILE A 72 4.73 -23.45 -5.37
C ILE A 72 3.30 -23.60 -5.87
N GLU A 73 2.46 -24.15 -5.01
CA GLU A 73 1.03 -24.25 -5.27
C GLU A 73 0.42 -22.83 -5.26
N PRO A 74 -0.41 -22.44 -6.25
CA PRO A 74 -1.01 -21.11 -6.31
C PRO A 74 -1.75 -20.66 -5.04
N SER A 75 -2.42 -21.59 -4.36
CA SER A 75 -3.13 -21.29 -3.11
C SER A 75 -2.20 -20.96 -1.96
N GLU A 76 -1.03 -21.62 -1.89
CA GLU A 76 0.00 -21.36 -0.88
C GLU A 76 0.63 -19.97 -1.09
N LEU A 77 1.02 -19.64 -2.33
CA LEU A 77 1.54 -18.31 -2.66
C LEU A 77 0.55 -17.21 -2.25
N ILE A 78 -0.73 -17.37 -2.61
CA ILE A 78 -1.77 -16.39 -2.30
C ILE A 78 -1.95 -16.25 -0.78
N ALA A 79 -1.96 -17.36 -0.05
CA ALA A 79 -2.09 -17.34 1.41
C ALA A 79 -0.91 -16.65 2.09
N ASP A 80 0.31 -16.89 1.63
CA ASP A 80 1.52 -16.24 2.13
C ASP A 80 1.49 -14.72 1.90
N MET A 81 1.00 -14.29 0.74
CA MET A 81 0.81 -12.87 0.45
C MET A 81 -0.26 -12.24 1.34
N ASP A 82 -1.37 -12.94 1.60
CA ASP A 82 -2.40 -12.47 2.52
C ASP A 82 -1.88 -12.33 3.96
N ALA A 83 -1.03 -13.27 4.40
CA ALA A 83 -0.37 -13.17 5.69
C ALA A 83 0.58 -11.96 5.77
N GLN A 84 1.33 -11.68 4.69
CA GLN A 84 2.19 -10.49 4.62
C GLN A 84 1.38 -9.19 4.65
N ILE A 85 0.26 -9.12 3.92
CA ILE A 85 -0.66 -7.97 3.95
C ILE A 85 -1.22 -7.77 5.35
N ALA A 86 -1.67 -8.84 6.03
CA ALA A 86 -2.19 -8.74 7.38
C ALA A 86 -1.14 -8.17 8.35
N LYS A 87 0.11 -8.64 8.25
CA LYS A 87 1.22 -8.12 9.04
C LYS A 87 1.53 -6.65 8.73
N ALA A 88 1.52 -6.26 7.45
CA ALA A 88 1.73 -4.86 7.06
C ALA A 88 0.62 -3.94 7.60
N LYS A 89 -0.63 -4.40 7.62
CA LYS A 89 -1.75 -3.66 8.23
C LYS A 89 -1.56 -3.48 9.73
N GLU A 90 -1.08 -4.51 10.43
CA GLU A 90 -0.75 -4.41 11.86
C GLU A 90 0.39 -3.41 12.10
N GLU A 91 1.45 -3.47 11.30
CA GLU A 91 2.57 -2.53 11.42
C GLU A 91 2.13 -1.08 11.13
N ALA A 92 1.35 -0.86 10.06
CA ALA A 92 0.78 0.44 9.74
C ALA A 92 -0.09 0.98 10.89
N LEU A 93 -0.92 0.13 11.50
CA LEU A 93 -1.74 0.50 12.66
C LEU A 93 -0.86 0.88 13.86
N SER A 94 0.21 0.13 14.13
CA SER A 94 1.13 0.41 15.23
C SER A 94 1.85 1.76 15.11
N ARG A 95 2.07 2.24 13.88
CA ARG A 95 2.74 3.53 13.60
C ARG A 95 1.80 4.72 13.57
N LYS A 96 0.49 4.48 13.48
CA LYS A 96 -0.53 5.52 13.31
C LYS A 96 -0.42 6.65 14.32
N ASP A 97 -0.30 6.32 15.61
CA ASP A 97 -0.25 7.33 16.67
C ASP A 97 0.95 8.28 16.54
N ILE A 98 2.08 7.80 16.02
CA ILE A 98 3.28 8.61 15.80
C ILE A 98 3.09 9.46 14.54
N LEU A 99 2.60 8.89 13.45
CA LEU A 99 2.33 9.62 12.21
C LEU A 99 1.32 10.75 12.44
N ASP A 100 0.23 10.48 13.17
CA ASP A 100 -0.77 11.49 13.54
C ASP A 100 -0.17 12.62 14.40
N LYS A 101 0.84 12.33 15.23
CA LYS A 101 1.55 13.34 16.02
C LYS A 101 2.50 14.16 15.15
N VAL A 102 3.21 13.51 14.22
CA VAL A 102 4.10 14.19 13.26
C VAL A 102 3.29 15.14 12.38
N GLU A 103 2.16 14.71 11.84
CA GLU A 103 1.26 15.57 11.05
C GLU A 103 0.80 16.79 11.85
N ARG A 104 0.32 16.57 13.09
CA ARG A 104 -0.05 17.67 14.00
C ARG A 104 1.09 18.63 14.28
N TRP A 105 2.31 18.11 14.43
CA TRP A 105 3.49 18.92 14.65
C TRP A 105 3.86 19.75 13.41
N MET A 106 3.86 19.15 12.22
CA MET A 106 4.10 19.87 10.96
C MET A 106 3.11 21.02 10.77
N SER A 107 1.80 20.78 10.97
CA SER A 107 0.79 21.85 10.88
C SER A 107 1.01 22.95 11.93
N ALA A 108 1.49 22.60 13.12
CA ALA A 108 1.79 23.59 14.15
C ALA A 108 3.00 24.46 13.78
N CYS A 109 4.04 23.86 13.18
CA CYS A 109 5.20 24.59 12.66
C CYS A 109 4.83 25.52 11.49
N GLU A 110 3.95 25.08 10.59
CA GLU A 110 3.43 25.93 9.49
C GLU A 110 2.68 27.15 10.03
N GLU A 111 1.80 26.95 11.02
CA GLU A 111 1.08 28.04 11.68
C GLU A 111 2.03 28.98 12.42
N GLU A 112 3.06 28.46 13.10
CA GLU A 112 4.08 29.26 13.77
C GLU A 112 4.87 30.13 12.78
N SER A 113 5.34 29.54 11.68
CA SER A 113 6.03 30.29 10.61
C SER A 113 5.14 31.41 10.05
N TRP A 114 3.87 31.11 9.80
CA TRP A 114 2.92 32.12 9.32
C TRP A 114 2.73 33.27 10.32
N LEU A 115 2.68 32.96 11.62
CA LEU A 115 2.58 33.95 12.69
C LEU A 115 3.84 34.80 12.83
N GLU A 116 5.02 34.22 12.64
CA GLU A 116 6.27 34.98 12.61
C GLU A 116 6.28 36.01 11.47
N ASP A 117 5.91 35.59 10.26
CA ASP A 117 5.82 36.48 9.10
C ASP A 117 4.79 37.59 9.34
N TYR A 118 3.63 37.26 9.88
CA TYR A 118 2.61 38.24 10.26
C TYR A 118 3.11 39.23 11.31
N ASN A 119 3.88 38.78 12.31
CA ASN A 119 4.41 39.64 13.36
C ASN A 119 5.49 40.61 12.86
N ARG A 120 6.20 40.25 11.79
CA ARG A 120 7.20 41.10 11.12
C ARG A 120 6.59 42.11 10.15
N ASP A 121 5.29 42.02 9.87
CA ASP A 121 4.59 42.97 9.00
C ASP A 121 4.26 44.29 9.73
N ASP A 122 4.90 45.38 9.31
CA ASP A 122 4.67 46.74 9.85
C ASP A 122 3.26 47.26 9.59
N ASN A 123 2.52 46.70 8.62
CA ASN A 123 1.13 47.07 8.33
C ASN A 123 0.09 46.29 9.15
N ARG A 124 0.52 45.41 10.09
CA ARG A 124 -0.38 44.51 10.85
C ARG A 124 -1.52 45.19 11.63
N TYR A 125 -1.40 46.47 11.96
CA TYR A 125 -2.38 47.25 12.73
C TYR A 125 -3.25 48.19 11.89
N ASN A 126 -3.17 48.12 10.56
CA ASN A 126 -4.18 48.69 9.69
C ASN A 126 -5.57 48.15 10.13
N SER A 127 -6.47 49.04 10.55
CA SER A 127 -7.72 48.75 11.28
C SER A 127 -8.81 48.01 10.50
N SER A 128 -8.48 47.25 9.45
CA SER A 128 -9.47 46.78 8.48
C SER A 128 -9.94 45.32 8.56
N ARG A 129 -9.33 44.39 9.34
CA ARG A 129 -9.97 43.12 9.83
C ARG A 129 -8.98 42.11 10.46
N GLY A 130 -9.42 41.39 11.49
CA GLY A 130 -8.91 40.04 11.80
C GLY A 130 -7.91 39.87 12.96
N ALA A 131 -7.35 40.95 13.51
CA ALA A 131 -6.29 40.87 14.53
C ALA A 131 -6.64 40.01 15.77
N HIS A 132 -7.87 40.11 16.29
CA HIS A 132 -8.30 39.33 17.46
C HIS A 132 -8.52 37.82 17.16
N LEU A 133 -8.90 37.47 15.92
CA LEU A 133 -9.07 36.08 15.48
C LEU A 133 -7.70 35.42 15.29
N ASN A 134 -6.73 36.18 14.78
CA ASN A 134 -5.35 35.72 14.58
C ASN A 134 -4.64 35.52 15.93
N LEU A 135 -4.83 36.42 16.91
CA LEU A 135 -4.29 36.25 18.26
C LEU A 135 -4.82 34.97 18.92
N LYS A 136 -6.12 34.70 18.77
CA LYS A 136 -6.76 33.49 19.33
C LYS A 136 -6.29 32.20 18.66
N ARG A 137 -5.91 32.23 17.38
CA ARG A 137 -5.29 31.09 16.67
C ARG A 137 -3.88 30.83 17.16
N ALA A 138 -3.06 31.88 17.28
CA ALA A 138 -1.69 31.80 17.80
C ALA A 138 -1.61 31.18 19.18
N GLU A 139 -2.51 31.58 20.07
CA GLU A 139 -2.54 31.06 21.44
C GLU A 139 -2.97 29.59 21.48
N LYS A 140 -3.87 29.19 20.57
CA LYS A 140 -4.28 27.78 20.42
C LYS A 140 -3.16 26.90 19.87
N ALA A 141 -2.38 27.41 18.91
CA ALA A 141 -1.21 26.73 18.35
C ALA A 141 -0.11 26.55 19.42
N ARG A 142 0.23 27.60 20.18
CA ARG A 142 1.20 27.52 21.30
C ARG A 142 0.83 26.47 22.34
N ILE A 143 -0.44 26.41 22.74
CA ILE A 143 -0.93 25.40 23.70
C ILE A 143 -0.79 23.99 23.13
N LEU A 144 -0.99 23.82 21.82
CA LEU A 144 -0.88 22.52 21.17
C LEU A 144 0.57 22.05 21.10
N VAL A 145 1.50 22.93 20.72
CA VAL A 145 2.95 22.68 20.70
C VAL A 145 3.46 22.31 22.09
N ASN A 146 3.09 23.07 23.13
CA ASN A 146 3.50 22.79 24.51
C ASN A 146 3.01 21.45 25.06
N LYS A 147 2.02 20.82 24.43
CA LYS A 147 1.51 19.48 24.81
C LYS A 147 2.23 18.35 24.09
N ILE A 148 3.14 18.65 23.17
CA ILE A 148 3.98 17.66 22.48
C ILE A 148 5.17 17.34 23.40
N PRO A 149 5.31 16.11 23.91
CA PRO A 149 6.45 15.76 24.75
C PRO A 149 7.73 15.78 23.91
N GLY A 150 8.72 16.59 24.32
CA GLY A 150 10.07 16.57 23.73
C GLY A 150 10.45 17.76 22.82
N THR A 151 9.63 18.82 22.73
CA THR A 151 10.04 20.08 22.10
C THR A 151 10.76 20.98 23.11
N CYS A 152 11.98 21.40 22.79
CA CYS A 152 12.82 22.32 23.55
C CYS A 152 12.27 23.74 23.59
#